data_AF-A0A4Q3MXY5-F1
#
_entry.id   AF-A0A4Q3MXY5-F1
#
_cell.length_a   1.000
_cell.length_b   1.000
_cell.length_c   1.000
_cell.angle_alpha   90.00
_cell.angle_beta   90.00
_cell.angle_gamma   90.00
#
_symmetry.space_group_name_H-M   'P 1'
#
loop_
_entity.id
_entity.type
_entity.pdbx_description
1 polymer ?
#
loop_
_entity_poly.entity_id
_entity_poly.type
_entity_poly.pdbx_seq_one_letter_code
_entity_poly.pdbx_strand_id
1 'polypeptide(L)'
;MTRKFQSLALTAVTATVLAASLSACFPLLVGGAAVGALVAVDRRTSGAQLEDEGIELRSSSRLRDALGERLHFNVTSYNRQVLLTGEA
;
A
#
# COMPACT_ATOMS: atom_id res chain seq x y z
N MET A 1 38.35 7.76 -26.32
CA MET A 1 37.39 6.69 -26.65
C MET A 1 36.40 6.37 -25.53
N THR A 2 36.72 6.64 -24.26
CA THR A 2 35.87 6.38 -23.08
C THR A 2 34.53 7.12 -23.06
N ARG A 3 34.49 8.39 -23.47
CA ARG A 3 33.24 9.19 -23.47
C ARG A 3 32.15 8.68 -24.41
N LYS A 4 32.52 8.15 -25.60
CA LYS A 4 31.56 7.57 -26.56
C LYS A 4 30.97 6.24 -26.04
N PHE A 5 31.77 5.46 -25.31
CA PHE A 5 31.31 4.24 -24.66
C PHE A 5 30.36 4.53 -23.49
N GLN A 6 30.62 5.58 -22.71
CA GLN A 6 29.74 6.02 -21.62
C GLN A 6 28.38 6.51 -22.14
N SER A 7 28.35 7.27 -23.23
CA SER A 7 27.07 7.71 -23.84
C SER A 7 26.26 6.54 -24.38
N LEU A 8 26.91 5.55 -25.00
CA LEU A 8 26.24 4.35 -25.52
C LEU A 8 25.70 3.45 -24.41
N ALA A 9 26.46 3.30 -23.32
CA ALA A 9 26.00 2.57 -22.13
C ALA A 9 24.80 3.26 -21.47
N LEU A 10 24.81 4.59 -21.35
CA LEU A 10 23.70 5.35 -20.78
C LEU A 10 22.41 5.18 -21.60
N THR A 11 22.51 5.26 -22.93
CA THR A 11 21.36 5.08 -23.84
C THR A 11 20.83 3.64 -23.83
N ALA A 12 21.70 2.65 -23.66
CA ALA A 12 21.29 1.26 -23.54
C ALA A 12 20.51 1.03 -22.23
N VAL A 13 21.00 1.56 -21.12
CA VAL A 13 20.33 1.46 -19.81
C VAL A 13 18.95 2.12 -19.84
N THR A 14 18.83 3.34 -20.37
CA THR A 14 17.51 3.99 -20.48
C THR A 14 16.55 3.22 -21.38
N ALA A 15 17.02 2.71 -22.52
CA ALA A 15 16.19 1.88 -23.40
C ALA A 15 15.69 0.60 -22.71
N THR A 16 16.53 -0.06 -21.91
CA THR A 16 16.12 -1.27 -21.15
C THR A 16 15.11 -0.96 -20.05
N VAL A 17 15.24 0.17 -19.35
CA VAL A 17 14.28 0.59 -18.31
C VAL A 17 12.92 0.92 -18.93
N LEU A 18 12.90 1.62 -20.07
CA LEU A 18 11.64 1.89 -20.78
C LEU A 18 10.99 0.60 -21.30
N ALA A 19 11.76 -0.32 -21.87
CA ALA A 19 11.23 -1.61 -22.32
C ALA A 19 10.67 -2.46 -21.15
N ALA A 20 11.36 -2.45 -20.01
CA ALA A 20 10.88 -3.13 -18.79
C ALA A 20 9.59 -2.49 -18.25
N SER A 21 9.47 -1.17 -18.27
CA SER A 21 8.25 -0.48 -17.82
C SER A 21 7.02 -0.80 -18.67
N LEU A 22 7.21 -1.11 -19.96
CA LEU A 22 6.12 -1.53 -20.84
C LEU A 22 5.58 -2.93 -20.47
N SER A 23 6.45 -3.83 -20.01
CA SER A 23 6.06 -5.16 -19.51
C SER A 23 5.37 -5.11 -18.13
N ALA A 24 5.57 -4.04 -17.37
CA ALA A 24 4.96 -3.85 -16.04
C ALA A 24 3.44 -3.68 -16.09
N CYS A 25 2.85 -3.40 -17.26
CA CYS A 25 1.40 -3.37 -17.43
C CYS A 25 0.75 -4.71 -17.10
N PHE A 26 1.39 -5.85 -17.41
CA PHE A 26 0.79 -7.16 -17.17
C PHE A 26 0.73 -7.51 -15.66
N PRO A 27 1.82 -7.38 -14.86
CA PRO A 27 1.76 -7.49 -13.41
C PRO A 27 0.81 -6.49 -12.75
N LEU A 28 0.76 -5.24 -13.24
CA LEU A 28 -0.15 -4.22 -12.70
C LEU A 28 -1.61 -4.58 -12.96
N LEU A 29 -1.93 -5.10 -14.15
CA LEU A 29 -3.29 -5.49 -14.51
C LEU A 29 -3.73 -6.73 -13.71
N VAL A 30 -2.87 -7.75 -13.61
CA VAL A 30 -3.13 -8.97 -12.82
C VAL A 30 -3.22 -8.65 -11.32
N GLY A 31 -2.31 -7.84 -10.80
CA GLY A 31 -2.32 -7.40 -9.40
C GLY A 31 -3.55 -6.55 -9.08
N GLY A 32 -3.89 -5.58 -9.94
CA GLY A 32 -5.09 -4.75 -9.80
C GLY A 32 -6.38 -5.56 -9.91
N ALA A 33 -6.46 -6.51 -10.83
CA ALA A 33 -7.61 -7.41 -10.96
C ALA A 33 -7.76 -8.34 -9.74
N ALA A 34 -6.67 -8.88 -9.19
CA ALA A 34 -6.71 -9.72 -8.00
C ALA A 34 -7.19 -8.95 -6.77
N VAL A 35 -6.64 -7.76 -6.51
CA VAL A 35 -7.09 -6.90 -5.41
C VAL A 35 -8.55 -6.47 -5.60
N GLY A 36 -8.94 -6.09 -6.82
CA GLY A 36 -10.32 -5.76 -7.16
C GLY A 36 -11.28 -6.93 -6.98
N ALA A 37 -10.86 -8.15 -7.30
CA ALA A 37 -11.66 -9.35 -7.10
C ALA A 37 -11.88 -9.66 -5.62
N LEU A 38 -10.86 -9.50 -4.76
CA LEU A 38 -11.01 -9.67 -3.31
C LEU A 38 -12.03 -8.68 -2.72
N VAL A 39 -12.03 -7.44 -3.23
CA VAL A 39 -13.01 -6.42 -2.85
C VAL A 39 -14.41 -6.71 -3.40
N ALA A 40 -14.52 -7.30 -4.59
CA ALA A 40 -15.80 -7.64 -5.22
C ALA A 40 -16.46 -8.92 -4.65
N VAL A 41 -15.66 -9.84 -4.12
CA VAL A 41 -16.15 -11.11 -3.53
C VAL A 41 -16.58 -10.94 -2.07
N ASP A 42 -16.14 -9.88 -1.39
CA ASP A 42 -16.67 -9.58 -0.06
C ASP A 42 -18.15 -9.21 -0.16
N ARG A 43 -18.97 -9.82 0.70
CA ARG A 43 -20.39 -9.45 0.87
C ARG A 43 -20.54 -8.05 1.48
N ARG A 44 -19.52 -7.57 2.21
CA ARG A 44 -19.47 -6.21 2.72
C ARG A 44 -19.05 -5.29 1.60
N THR A 45 -19.73 -4.17 1.49
CA THR A 45 -19.41 -3.18 0.46
C THR A 45 -17.99 -2.67 0.64
N SER A 46 -17.30 -2.34 -0.44
CA SER A 46 -15.97 -1.71 -0.41
C SER A 46 -15.98 -0.43 0.43
N GLY A 47 -17.12 0.27 0.46
CA GLY A 47 -17.33 1.43 1.34
C GLY A 47 -17.24 1.08 2.83
N ALA A 48 -17.73 -0.07 3.27
CA ALA A 48 -17.61 -0.49 4.66
C ALA A 48 -16.14 -0.77 5.04
N GLN A 49 -15.35 -1.36 4.15
CA GLN A 49 -13.91 -1.57 4.39
C GLN A 49 -13.16 -0.22 4.48
N LEU A 50 -13.46 0.73 3.58
CA LEU A 50 -12.85 2.05 3.61
C LEU A 50 -13.24 2.86 4.86
N GLU A 51 -14.48 2.71 5.34
CA GLU A 51 -14.91 3.33 6.59
C GLU A 51 -14.14 2.78 7.80
N ASP A 52 -14.01 1.45 7.89
CA ASP A 52 -13.31 0.78 8.99
C ASP A 52 -11.81 1.17 8.99
N GLU A 53 -11.13 1.13 7.83
CA GLU A 53 -9.74 1.58 7.67
C GLU A 53 -9.57 3.07 8.05
N GLY A 54 -10.53 3.90 7.65
CA GLY A 54 -10.55 5.32 8.01
C GLY A 54 -10.72 5.56 9.52
N ILE A 55 -11.40 4.66 10.23
CA ILE A 55 -11.52 4.70 11.70
C ILE A 55 -10.21 4.26 12.34
N GLU A 56 -9.57 3.19 11.85
CA GLU A 56 -8.27 2.71 12.35
C GLU A 56 -7.18 3.76 12.20
N LEU A 57 -7.06 4.40 11.03
CA LEU A 57 -6.07 5.44 10.76
C LEU A 57 -6.24 6.67 11.68
N ARG A 58 -7.49 7.14 11.86
CA ARG A 58 -7.77 8.28 12.74
C ARG A 58 -7.54 7.96 14.21
N SER A 59 -7.92 6.77 14.64
CA SER A 59 -7.77 6.33 16.02
C SER A 59 -6.31 6.09 16.37
N SER A 60 -5.55 5.41 15.49
CA SER A 60 -4.13 5.14 15.69
C SER A 60 -3.31 6.44 15.75
N SER A 61 -3.56 7.40 14.85
CA SER A 61 -2.90 8.72 14.90
C SER A 61 -3.14 9.42 16.24
N ARG A 62 -4.37 9.47 16.73
CA ARG A 62 -4.70 10.12 18.01
C ARG A 62 -4.11 9.40 19.21
N LEU A 63 -4.12 8.07 19.21
CA LEU A 63 -3.56 7.28 20.31
C LEU A 63 -2.03 7.39 20.35
N ARG A 64 -1.36 7.47 19.19
CA ARG A 64 0.09 7.72 19.13
C ARG A 64 0.44 9.08 19.74
N ASP A 65 -0.32 10.12 19.41
CA ASP A 65 -0.10 11.47 19.96
C ASP A 65 -0.35 11.53 21.47
N ALA A 66 -1.37 10.81 21.98
CA ALA A 66 -1.75 10.86 23.38
C ALA A 66 -0.89 9.97 24.30
N LEU A 67 -0.51 8.78 23.84
CA LEU A 67 0.16 7.76 24.67
C LEU A 67 1.66 7.65 24.40
N GLY A 68 2.13 8.18 23.27
CA GLY A 68 3.53 8.07 22.85
C GLY A 68 3.96 6.61 22.62
N GLU A 69 5.27 6.38 22.56
CA GLU A 69 5.84 5.03 22.29
C GLU A 69 5.98 4.14 23.53
N ARG A 70 5.48 4.60 24.69
CA ARG A 70 5.65 3.86 25.96
C ARG A 70 4.69 2.69 26.09
N LEU A 71 3.59 2.70 25.34
CA LEU A 71 2.55 1.68 25.38
C LEU A 71 2.42 1.08 23.99
N HIS A 72 2.42 -0.25 23.92
CA HIS A 72 2.12 -0.93 22.66
C HIS A 72 0.61 -1.14 22.59
N PHE A 73 -0.02 -0.58 21.55
CA PHE A 73 -1.44 -0.73 21.34
C PHE A 73 -1.73 -1.14 19.89
N ASN A 74 -2.74 -1.96 19.73
CA ASN A 74 -3.26 -2.39 18.44
C ASN A 74 -4.73 -1.95 18.32
N VAL A 75 -5.03 -1.30 17.20
CA VAL A 75 -6.37 -0.81 16.84
C VAL A 75 -6.90 -1.69 15.74
N THR A 76 -8.07 -2.27 15.93
CA THR A 76 -8.75 -3.05 14.88
C THR A 76 -10.20 -2.63 14.81
N SER A 77 -10.67 -2.28 13.62
CA SER A 77 -12.03 -1.83 13.36
C SER A 77 -12.79 -2.83 12.52
N TYR A 78 -14.06 -3.02 12.88
CA TYR A 78 -14.96 -3.88 12.15
C TYR A 78 -16.38 -3.36 12.32
N ASN A 79 -17.06 -3.12 11.20
CA ASN A 79 -18.45 -2.67 11.18
C ASN A 79 -18.66 -1.41 12.07
N ARG A 80 -17.75 -0.44 11.96
CA ARG A 80 -17.75 0.83 12.71
C ARG A 80 -17.59 0.67 14.23
N GLN A 81 -17.18 -0.50 14.70
CA GLN A 81 -16.76 -0.72 16.08
C GLN A 81 -15.24 -0.84 16.14
N VAL A 82 -14.64 -0.41 17.24
CA VAL A 82 -13.19 -0.46 17.45
C VAL A 82 -12.89 -1.34 18.64
N LEU A 83 -12.02 -2.34 18.41
CA LEU A 83 -11.37 -3.09 19.45
C LEU A 83 -9.98 -2.49 19.68
N LEU A 84 -9.75 -2.01 20.89
CA LEU A 84 -8.44 -1.54 21.34
C LEU A 84 -7.83 -2.60 22.25
N THR A 85 -6.61 -3.02 21.92
CA THR A 85 -5.82 -3.95 22.72
C THR A 85 -4.43 -3.35 22.94
N GLY A 86 -3.75 -3.77 23.99
CA GLY A 86 -2.41 -3.27 24.26
C GLY A 86 -1.78 -3.82 25.53
N GLU A 87 -0.53 -3.46 25.70
CA GLU A 87 0.37 -3.83 26.80
C GLU A 87 1.22 -2.62 27.22
N ALA A 88 1.71 -2.65 28.46
CA ALA A 88 2.36 -1.54 29.15
C ALA A 88 3.69 -1.94 29.77
#